data_AF-A0A2H8TDD3-F1
#
_entry.id   AF-A0A2H8TDD3-F1
#
_cell.length_a   1.000
_cell.length_b   1.000
_cell.length_c   1.000
_cell.angle_alpha   90.00
_cell.angle_beta   90.00
_cell.angle_gamma   90.00
#
_symmetry.space_group_name_H-M   'P 1'
#
loop_
_entity.id
_entity.type
_entity.pdbx_description
1 polymer ?
#
loop_
_entity_poly.entity_id
_entity_poly.type
_entity_poly.pdbx_seq_one_letter_code
_entity_poly.pdbx_strand_id
1 'polypeptide(L)'
;MVLIHVKHGDDSQFLYEASLETPVDECTLNITSIYNGRLKISRICSEMEELKKYGTLLPPEIMGLTDEQVVELKLIDTWGEKCIPSGGYTFHKDPIGRRNGKRPNEQMQNVLTKTIEEAKACVSKKLVQSQISLTQKKVQEALDILRGAIMIVYPMNLPPHDNIRLEIENNEDLSGTHASLDVIAPNIAQLWFSGRELVREPNKKMKDYLGRNEKTKVVLKLTKTGSGPPAREPPLSEQDRKLLMAEAYKKQEELKVS
;
A
#
# COMPACT_ATOMS: atom_id res chain seq x y z
N MET A 1 -21.67 -8.54 14.65
CA MET A 1 -20.71 -7.77 13.83
C MET A 1 -20.69 -8.34 12.43
N VAL A 2 -21.04 -7.50 11.45
CA VAL A 2 -21.03 -7.88 10.03
C VAL A 2 -19.60 -7.89 9.52
N LEU A 3 -19.27 -8.93 8.76
CA LEU A 3 -17.98 -9.07 8.10
C LEU A 3 -18.04 -8.46 6.70
N ILE A 4 -17.31 -7.38 6.49
CA ILE A 4 -17.26 -6.62 5.26
C ILE A 4 -16.02 -7.01 4.48
N HIS A 5 -16.21 -7.62 3.31
CA HIS A 5 -15.15 -7.81 2.33
C HIS A 5 -15.02 -6.55 1.47
N VAL A 6 -13.97 -5.78 1.74
CA VAL A 6 -13.67 -4.55 1.01
C VAL A 6 -12.93 -4.89 -0.28
N LYS A 7 -13.45 -4.40 -1.40
CA LYS A 7 -12.85 -4.47 -2.73
C LYS A 7 -12.60 -3.06 -3.29
N HIS A 8 -11.65 -2.95 -4.20
CA HIS A 8 -11.46 -1.76 -5.04
C HIS A 8 -11.36 -2.23 -6.49
N GLY A 9 -12.28 -1.79 -7.36
CA GLY A 9 -12.50 -2.46 -8.65
C GLY A 9 -12.95 -3.91 -8.45
N ASP A 10 -12.19 -4.86 -9.01
CA ASP A 10 -12.38 -6.30 -8.80
C ASP A 10 -11.38 -6.91 -7.80
N ASP A 11 -10.43 -6.11 -7.34
CA ASP A 11 -9.39 -6.54 -6.42
C ASP A 11 -9.91 -6.65 -4.99
N SER A 12 -9.66 -7.81 -4.38
CA SER A 12 -9.90 -8.05 -2.95
C SER A 12 -8.84 -7.37 -2.10
N GLN A 13 -9.25 -6.46 -1.21
CA GLN A 13 -8.34 -5.63 -0.43
C GLN A 13 -8.12 -6.20 0.97
N PHE A 14 -9.17 -6.22 1.80
CA PHE A 14 -9.12 -6.72 3.17
C PHE A 14 -10.54 -7.03 3.68
N LEU A 15 -10.61 -7.72 4.83
CA LEU A 15 -11.84 -7.89 5.58
C LEU A 15 -11.91 -6.85 6.71
N TYR A 16 -13.07 -6.29 6.95
CA TYR A 16 -13.33 -5.31 8.00
C TYR A 16 -14.57 -5.74 8.80
N GLU A 17 -14.60 -5.47 10.10
CA GLU A 17 -15.73 -5.80 10.96
C GLU A 17 -16.39 -4.51 11.46
N ALA A 18 -17.72 -4.46 11.37
CA ALA A 18 -18.50 -3.33 11.85
C ALA A 18 -19.82 -3.79 12.46
N SER A 19 -20.40 -2.97 13.34
CA SER A 19 -21.77 -3.15 13.79
C SER A 19 -22.73 -2.62 12.72
N LEU A 20 -23.94 -3.20 12.66
CA LEU A 20 -25.01 -2.67 11.84
C LEU A 20 -25.51 -1.29 12.30
N GLU A 21 -25.24 -0.93 13.56
CA GLU A 21 -25.57 0.37 14.13
C GLU A 21 -24.54 1.47 13.81
N THR A 22 -23.36 1.11 13.31
CA THR A 22 -22.31 2.06 12.94
C THR A 22 -22.84 3.00 11.83
N PRO A 23 -22.61 4.32 11.95
CA PRO A 23 -22.91 5.28 10.88
C PRO A 23 -22.17 4.92 9.59
N VAL A 24 -22.83 5.14 8.45
CA VAL A 24 -22.21 4.89 7.13
C VAL A 24 -20.96 5.74 6.94
N ASP A 25 -21.00 6.99 7.41
CA ASP A 25 -19.87 7.93 7.31
C ASP A 25 -18.64 7.42 8.06
N GLU A 26 -18.81 7.04 9.33
CA GLU A 26 -17.75 6.48 10.17
C GLU A 26 -17.15 5.20 9.55
N CYS A 27 -18.00 4.29 9.08
CA CYS A 27 -17.57 3.06 8.40
C CYS A 27 -16.75 3.38 7.13
N THR A 28 -17.19 4.36 6.35
CA THR A 28 -16.50 4.80 5.14
C THR A 28 -15.13 5.41 5.46
N LEU A 29 -15.04 6.27 6.47
CA LEU A 29 -13.80 6.87 6.91
C LEU A 29 -12.80 5.82 7.42
N ASN A 30 -13.27 4.86 8.23
CA ASN A 30 -12.44 3.78 8.76
C ASN A 30 -11.91 2.87 7.65
N ILE A 31 -12.77 2.43 6.73
CA ILE A 31 -12.37 1.61 5.57
C ILE A 31 -11.36 2.37 4.70
N THR A 32 -11.61 3.65 4.43
CA THR A 32 -10.71 4.48 3.61
C THR A 32 -9.35 4.68 4.28
N SER A 33 -9.33 4.92 5.60
CA SER A 33 -8.09 5.05 6.37
C SER A 33 -7.27 3.75 6.33
N ILE A 34 -7.90 2.59 6.52
CA ILE A 34 -7.22 1.29 6.42
C ILE A 34 -6.70 1.10 4.99
N TYR A 35 -7.53 1.33 3.97
CA TYR A 35 -7.12 1.18 2.57
C TYR A 35 -5.89 2.05 2.23
N ASN A 36 -5.93 3.34 2.52
CA ASN A 36 -4.82 4.26 2.25
C ASN A 36 -3.58 3.92 3.10
N GLY A 37 -3.76 3.52 4.36
CA GLY A 37 -2.66 3.10 5.22
C GLY A 37 -1.92 1.87 4.69
N ARG A 38 -2.62 0.94 4.03
CA ARG A 38 -1.98 -0.18 3.34
C ARG A 38 -1.15 0.27 2.14
N LEU A 39 -1.67 1.20 1.34
CA LEU A 39 -0.92 1.78 0.22
C LEU A 39 0.35 2.46 0.74
N LYS A 40 0.24 3.20 1.84
CA LYS A 40 1.36 3.87 2.53
C LYS A 40 2.44 2.88 2.99
N ILE A 41 2.05 1.82 3.69
CA ILE A 41 2.97 0.73 4.08
C ILE A 41 3.65 0.13 2.85
N SER A 42 2.90 -0.11 1.77
CA SER A 42 3.47 -0.65 0.54
C SER A 42 4.54 0.26 -0.06
N ARG A 43 4.32 1.58 -0.09
CA ARG A 43 5.29 2.56 -0.60
C ARG A 43 6.55 2.63 0.27
N ILE A 44 6.38 2.74 1.58
CA ILE A 44 7.49 2.74 2.54
C ILE A 44 8.33 1.47 2.37
N CYS A 45 7.69 0.30 2.31
CA CYS A 45 8.40 -0.95 2.11
C CYS A 45 9.19 -0.99 0.80
N SER A 46 8.63 -0.49 -0.30
CA SER A 46 9.35 -0.41 -1.58
C SER A 46 10.57 0.50 -1.49
N GLU A 47 10.45 1.66 -0.86
CA GLU A 47 11.58 2.58 -0.67
C GLU A 47 12.63 2.01 0.30
N MET A 48 12.22 1.26 1.33
CA MET A 48 13.14 0.59 2.24
C MET A 48 13.96 -0.51 1.56
N GLU A 49 13.43 -1.18 0.54
CA GLU A 49 14.21 -2.13 -0.28
C GLU A 49 15.34 -1.43 -1.04
N GLU A 50 15.10 -0.20 -1.52
CA GLU A 50 16.10 0.60 -2.22
C GLU A 50 17.10 1.23 -1.24
N LEU A 51 16.63 1.69 -0.08
CA LEU A 51 17.48 2.13 1.05
C LEU A 51 18.45 1.02 1.47
N LYS A 52 17.96 -0.21 1.58
CA LYS A 52 18.75 -1.40 1.91
C LYS A 52 19.87 -1.65 0.90
N LYS A 53 19.67 -1.36 -0.39
CA LYS A 53 20.63 -1.65 -1.46
C LYS A 53 21.61 -0.51 -1.72
N TYR A 54 21.18 0.74 -1.57
CA TYR A 54 21.90 1.90 -2.08
C TYR A 54 22.04 3.05 -1.08
N GLY A 55 21.55 2.91 0.15
CA GLY A 55 21.62 3.98 1.14
C GLY A 55 20.59 5.09 0.93
N THR A 56 20.79 6.24 1.56
CA THR A 56 19.78 7.32 1.63
C THR A 56 19.66 8.07 0.30
N LEU A 57 18.53 8.75 0.10
CA LEU A 57 18.36 9.62 -1.07
C LEU A 57 19.37 10.78 -1.07
N LEU A 58 19.89 11.08 -2.27
CA LEU A 58 20.69 12.28 -2.50
C LEU A 58 19.83 13.54 -2.37
N PRO A 59 20.41 14.69 -1.97
CA PRO A 59 19.73 15.97 -1.99
C PRO A 59 19.14 16.29 -3.38
N PRO A 60 18.00 17.00 -3.45
CA PRO A 60 17.38 17.36 -4.73
C PRO A 60 18.30 18.14 -5.67
N GLU A 61 19.27 18.91 -5.15
CA GLU A 61 20.22 19.66 -6.00
C GLU A 61 21.26 18.76 -6.69
N ILE A 62 21.49 17.56 -6.15
CA ILE A 62 22.47 16.59 -6.66
C ILE A 62 21.78 15.54 -7.54
N MET A 63 20.52 15.22 -7.24
CA MET A 63 19.78 14.16 -7.90
C MET A 63 19.65 14.41 -9.42
N GLY A 64 20.06 13.42 -10.22
CA GLY A 64 19.98 13.50 -11.69
C GLY A 64 21.14 14.23 -12.37
N LEU A 65 22.14 14.71 -11.60
CA LEU A 65 23.38 15.23 -12.16
C LEU A 65 24.41 14.10 -12.39
N THR A 66 25.29 14.33 -13.34
CA THR A 66 26.48 13.48 -13.56
C THR A 66 27.55 13.76 -12.52
N ASP A 67 28.45 12.79 -12.29
CA ASP A 67 29.54 12.93 -11.33
C ASP A 67 30.43 14.15 -11.67
N GLU A 68 30.63 14.45 -12.95
CA GLU A 68 31.37 15.62 -13.43
C GLU A 68 30.69 16.95 -13.07
N GLN A 69 29.36 17.03 -13.27
CA GLN A 69 28.58 18.23 -12.94
C GLN A 69 28.58 18.51 -11.44
N VAL A 70 28.48 17.46 -10.62
CA VAL A 70 28.53 17.59 -9.15
C VAL A 70 29.87 18.18 -8.69
N VAL A 71 30.98 17.75 -9.30
CA VAL A 71 32.32 18.28 -9.02
C VAL A 71 32.46 19.73 -9.51
N GLU A 72 32.00 20.05 -10.72
CA GLU A 72 32.08 21.41 -11.28
C GLU A 72 31.28 22.42 -10.44
N LEU A 73 30.06 22.04 -10.04
CA LEU A 73 29.18 22.85 -9.20
C LEU A 73 29.56 22.80 -7.71
N LYS A 74 30.57 22.00 -7.33
CA LYS A 74 31.04 21.82 -5.94
C LYS A 74 29.92 21.45 -4.98
N LEU A 75 28.97 20.64 -5.44
CA LEU A 75 27.84 20.18 -4.63
C LEU A 75 28.30 19.05 -3.70
N ILE A 76 27.82 19.06 -2.46
CA ILE A 76 28.22 18.11 -1.42
C ILE A 76 26.98 17.53 -0.75
N ASP A 77 26.92 16.21 -0.64
CA ASP A 77 25.88 15.52 0.15
C ASP A 77 26.17 15.67 1.65
N THR A 78 25.70 16.77 2.23
CA THR A 78 25.83 17.04 3.66
C THR A 78 25.04 16.07 4.55
N TRP A 79 24.03 15.38 3.98
CA TRP A 79 23.21 14.43 4.71
C TRP A 79 23.85 13.05 4.75
N GLY A 80 24.60 12.66 3.72
CA GLY A 80 25.31 11.39 3.69
C GLY A 80 26.35 11.21 4.81
N GLU A 81 26.86 12.30 5.41
CA GLU A 81 27.73 12.26 6.59
C GLU A 81 26.97 12.29 7.92
N LYS A 82 25.73 12.77 7.93
CA LYS A 82 24.88 12.83 9.13
C LYS A 82 24.06 11.54 9.31
N CYS A 83 23.52 11.02 8.22
CA CYS A 83 22.64 9.87 8.18
C CYS A 83 23.43 8.59 7.89
N ILE A 84 24.41 8.30 8.73
CA ILE A 84 25.22 7.08 8.60
C ILE A 84 24.48 5.91 9.25
N PRO A 85 24.39 4.75 8.58
CA PRO A 85 23.74 3.59 9.18
C PRO A 85 24.54 3.02 10.35
N SER A 86 23.82 2.43 11.30
CA SER A 86 24.37 1.74 12.47
C SER A 86 25.37 0.65 12.05
N GLY A 87 26.59 0.72 12.59
CA GLY A 87 27.67 -0.20 12.24
C GLY A 87 28.33 0.09 10.88
N GLY A 88 28.15 1.29 10.33
CA GLY A 88 28.83 1.76 9.12
C GLY A 88 28.18 1.29 7.81
N TYR A 89 28.80 1.67 6.70
CA TYR A 89 28.31 1.40 5.36
C TYR A 89 29.37 0.75 4.48
N THR A 90 28.91 0.07 3.42
CA THR A 90 29.73 -0.29 2.27
C THR A 90 29.26 0.48 1.05
N PHE A 91 30.17 0.82 0.15
CA PHE A 91 29.82 1.58 -1.04
C PHE A 91 29.25 0.66 -2.13
N HIS A 92 28.06 0.99 -2.62
CA HIS A 92 27.41 0.32 -3.73
C HIS A 92 26.63 1.37 -4.54
N LYS A 93 27.18 1.78 -5.68
CA LYS A 93 26.62 2.86 -6.52
C LYS A 93 25.20 2.53 -6.96
N ASP A 94 24.30 3.50 -6.83
CA ASP A 94 22.95 3.43 -7.38
C ASP A 94 23.02 3.56 -8.92
N PRO A 95 22.55 2.57 -9.70
CA PRO A 95 22.52 2.64 -11.16
C PRO A 95 21.70 3.82 -11.70
N ILE A 96 20.69 4.26 -10.96
CA ILE A 96 19.80 5.36 -11.35
C ILE A 96 20.33 6.72 -10.86
N GLY A 97 21.26 6.71 -9.89
CA GLY A 97 21.85 7.93 -9.34
C GLY A 97 20.90 8.75 -8.46
N ARG A 98 19.92 8.12 -7.79
CA ARG A 98 19.01 8.78 -6.84
C ARG A 98 19.49 8.70 -5.40
N ARG A 99 20.22 7.63 -5.06
CA ARG A 99 20.73 7.35 -3.70
C ARG A 99 22.26 7.47 -3.66
N ASN A 100 22.79 7.76 -2.48
CA ASN A 100 24.21 8.09 -2.30
C ASN A 100 25.18 6.90 -2.35
N GLY A 101 24.66 5.69 -2.45
CA GLY A 101 25.44 4.46 -2.51
C GLY A 101 25.99 3.97 -1.16
N LYS A 102 25.69 4.67 -0.04
CA LYS A 102 26.13 4.28 1.31
C LYS A 102 25.20 3.21 1.89
N ARG A 103 25.31 2.00 1.35
CA ARG A 103 24.52 0.82 1.73
C ARG A 103 24.81 0.39 3.18
N PRO A 104 23.80 0.08 4.01
CA PRO A 104 24.02 -0.47 5.35
C PRO A 104 24.79 -1.81 5.33
N ASN A 105 25.44 -2.19 6.44
CA ASN A 105 26.06 -3.52 6.55
C ASN A 105 25.04 -4.67 6.47
N GLU A 106 25.49 -5.92 6.26
CA GLU A 106 24.60 -7.09 6.10
C GLU A 106 23.64 -7.30 7.28
N GLN A 107 24.11 -7.06 8.51
CA GLN A 107 23.26 -7.21 9.70
C GLN A 107 22.07 -6.24 9.66
N MET A 108 22.32 -4.96 9.36
CA MET A 108 21.26 -3.96 9.25
C MET A 108 20.35 -4.20 8.05
N GLN A 109 20.88 -4.69 6.94
CA GLN A 109 20.05 -5.08 5.80
C GLN A 109 19.11 -6.24 6.12
N ASN A 110 19.56 -7.19 6.92
CA ASN A 110 18.72 -8.29 7.41
C ASN A 110 17.60 -7.78 8.33
N VAL A 111 17.88 -6.78 9.18
CA VAL A 111 16.85 -6.09 9.97
C VAL A 111 15.79 -5.49 9.04
N LEU A 112 16.20 -4.66 8.06
CA LEU A 112 15.28 -4.06 7.10
C LEU A 112 14.45 -5.12 6.36
N THR A 113 15.08 -6.18 5.87
CA THR A 113 14.39 -7.24 5.10
C THR A 113 13.32 -7.94 5.94
N LYS A 114 13.67 -8.37 7.16
CA LYS A 114 12.72 -9.04 8.07
C LYS A 114 11.55 -8.13 8.43
N THR A 115 11.83 -6.88 8.76
CA THR A 115 10.80 -5.89 9.10
C THR A 115 9.88 -5.61 7.91
N ILE A 116 10.40 -5.49 6.69
CA ILE A 116 9.60 -5.30 5.47
C ILE A 116 8.67 -6.49 5.25
N GLU A 117 9.16 -7.72 5.40
CA GLU A 117 8.36 -8.94 5.27
C GLU A 117 7.25 -9.01 6.33
N GLU A 118 7.58 -8.71 7.58
CA GLU A 118 6.64 -8.67 8.69
C GLU A 118 5.53 -7.62 8.46
N ALA A 119 5.89 -6.38 8.13
CA ALA A 119 4.94 -5.32 7.85
C ALA A 119 4.04 -5.66 6.66
N LYS A 120 4.60 -6.21 5.57
CA LYS A 120 3.82 -6.69 4.41
C LYS A 120 2.86 -7.82 4.79
N ALA A 121 3.26 -8.73 5.68
CA ALA A 121 2.40 -9.81 6.15
C ALA A 121 1.22 -9.29 6.99
N CYS A 122 1.46 -8.32 7.89
CA CYS A 122 0.43 -7.70 8.74
C CYS A 122 -0.72 -7.07 7.97
N VAL A 123 -0.47 -6.56 6.76
CA VAL A 123 -1.49 -5.89 5.92
C VAL A 123 -1.76 -6.60 4.59
N SER A 124 -1.35 -7.86 4.47
CA SER A 124 -1.41 -8.61 3.22
C SER A 124 -2.85 -8.83 2.72
N LYS A 125 -3.05 -8.78 1.40
CA LYS A 125 -4.32 -9.20 0.76
C LYS A 125 -4.63 -10.69 1.06
N LYS A 126 -3.62 -11.51 1.37
CA LYS A 126 -3.78 -12.93 1.71
C LYS A 126 -4.61 -13.17 2.97
N LEU A 127 -4.69 -12.18 3.88
CA LEU A 127 -5.51 -12.26 5.10
C LEU A 127 -7.00 -12.48 4.80
N VAL A 128 -7.48 -12.04 3.63
CA VAL A 128 -8.86 -12.28 3.17
C VAL A 128 -9.14 -13.77 3.02
N GLN A 129 -8.17 -14.55 2.51
CA GLN A 129 -8.31 -16.01 2.33
C GLN A 129 -8.36 -16.71 3.69
N SER A 130 -7.52 -16.27 4.63
CA SER A 130 -7.47 -16.76 6.01
C SER A 130 -8.63 -16.30 6.90
N GLN A 131 -9.62 -15.56 6.36
CA GLN A 131 -10.73 -14.97 7.11
C GLN A 131 -10.29 -14.07 8.28
N ILE A 132 -9.14 -13.40 8.16
CA ILE A 132 -8.64 -12.48 9.19
C ILE A 132 -9.02 -11.05 8.82
N SER A 133 -9.74 -10.37 9.71
CA SER A 133 -10.05 -8.95 9.59
C SER A 133 -8.83 -8.06 9.87
N LEU A 134 -8.79 -6.95 9.15
CA LEU A 134 -7.80 -5.90 9.30
C LEU A 134 -8.42 -4.72 10.03
N THR A 135 -7.66 -4.18 10.97
CA THR A 135 -8.06 -3.04 11.79
C THR A 135 -7.07 -1.90 11.62
N GLN A 136 -7.50 -0.68 11.93
CA GLN A 136 -6.62 0.49 11.91
C GLN A 136 -5.43 0.31 12.86
N LYS A 137 -5.63 -0.37 13.99
CA LYS A 137 -4.57 -0.71 14.94
C LYS A 137 -3.47 -1.56 14.28
N LYS A 138 -3.81 -2.60 13.54
CA LYS A 138 -2.82 -3.44 12.81
C LYS A 138 -2.04 -2.65 11.76
N VAL A 139 -2.70 -1.70 11.09
CA VAL A 139 -2.04 -0.80 10.13
C VAL A 139 -1.04 0.10 10.86
N GLN A 140 -1.44 0.66 12.01
CA GLN A 140 -0.54 1.48 12.84
C GLN A 140 0.64 0.66 13.39
N GLU A 141 0.40 -0.54 13.89
CA GLU A 141 1.45 -1.47 14.35
C GLU A 141 2.46 -1.76 13.23
N ALA A 142 2.00 -2.00 12.00
CA ALA A 142 2.90 -2.20 10.86
C ALA A 142 3.73 -0.95 10.51
N LEU A 143 3.15 0.26 10.60
CA LEU A 143 3.90 1.51 10.43
C LEU A 143 4.93 1.73 11.55
N ASP A 144 4.58 1.38 12.78
CA ASP A 144 5.49 1.52 13.93
C ASP A 144 6.65 0.52 13.87
N ILE A 145 6.41 -0.69 13.38
CA ILE A 145 7.46 -1.69 13.09
C ILE A 145 8.45 -1.13 12.05
N LEU A 146 7.96 -0.53 10.97
CA LEU A 146 8.81 0.07 9.94
C LEU A 146 9.59 1.28 10.49
N ARG A 147 8.92 2.17 11.25
CA ARG A 147 9.57 3.32 11.90
C ARG A 147 10.67 2.86 12.86
N GLY A 148 10.40 1.84 13.69
CA GLY A 148 11.37 1.27 14.61
C GLY A 148 12.60 0.72 13.91
N ALA A 149 12.42 0.00 12.80
CA ALA A 149 13.54 -0.49 12.00
C ALA A 149 14.39 0.64 11.40
N ILE A 150 13.77 1.72 10.92
CA ILE A 150 14.50 2.90 10.46
C ILE A 150 15.31 3.53 11.60
N MET A 151 14.75 3.65 12.81
CA MET A 151 15.50 4.19 13.95
C MET A 151 16.67 3.30 14.37
N ILE A 152 16.54 1.97 14.26
CA ILE A 152 17.63 1.03 14.54
C ILE A 152 18.76 1.18 13.52
N VAL A 153 18.41 1.25 12.23
CA VAL A 153 19.40 1.29 11.16
C VAL A 153 19.97 2.70 10.98
N TYR A 154 19.19 3.75 11.15
CA TYR A 154 19.57 5.16 11.00
C TYR A 154 19.17 5.95 12.25
N PRO A 155 19.97 5.92 13.34
CA PRO A 155 19.62 6.53 14.62
C PRO A 155 19.56 8.05 14.56
N MET A 156 20.25 8.68 13.60
CA MET A 156 20.19 10.12 13.35
C MET A 156 19.03 10.52 12.40
N ASN A 157 18.06 9.62 12.22
CA ASN A 157 16.99 9.67 11.22
C ASN A 157 17.50 9.70 9.76
N LEU A 158 16.57 9.48 8.84
CA LEU A 158 16.81 9.68 7.41
C LEU A 158 16.82 11.17 7.05
N PRO A 159 17.41 11.54 5.90
CA PRO A 159 17.35 12.91 5.42
C PRO A 159 15.89 13.42 5.29
N PRO A 160 15.64 14.72 5.48
CA PRO A 160 14.28 15.29 5.44
C PRO A 160 13.62 15.16 4.06
N HIS A 161 14.41 15.06 3.00
CA HIS A 161 13.95 14.82 1.63
C HIS A 161 13.81 13.33 1.29
N ASP A 162 14.09 12.40 2.22
CA ASP A 162 13.93 10.97 1.96
C ASP A 162 12.44 10.58 1.99
N ASN A 163 11.98 9.92 0.92
CA ASN A 163 10.58 9.49 0.76
C ASN A 163 10.06 8.69 1.96
N ILE A 164 10.89 7.86 2.58
CA ILE A 164 10.48 7.06 3.75
C ILE A 164 10.14 7.98 4.92
N ARG A 165 10.95 9.02 5.14
CA ARG A 165 10.73 9.98 6.22
C ARG A 165 9.50 10.85 5.94
N LEU A 166 9.37 11.34 4.72
CA LEU A 166 8.20 12.13 4.31
C LEU A 166 6.90 11.34 4.53
N GLU A 167 6.86 10.07 4.13
CA GLU A 167 5.72 9.20 4.39
C GLU A 167 5.50 9.02 5.91
N ILE A 168 6.52 8.69 6.70
CA ILE A 168 6.37 8.47 8.15
C ILE A 168 5.88 9.73 8.89
N GLU A 169 6.24 10.92 8.41
CA GLU A 169 5.84 12.22 8.97
C GLU A 169 4.53 12.78 8.38
N ASN A 170 3.91 12.10 7.41
CA ASN A 170 2.72 12.55 6.67
C ASN A 170 2.94 13.83 5.84
N ASN A 171 4.16 14.01 5.33
CA ASN A 171 4.58 15.10 4.45
C ASN A 171 4.85 14.62 3.02
N GLU A 172 4.38 13.42 2.64
CA GLU A 172 4.55 12.91 1.29
C GLU A 172 3.84 13.78 0.24
N ASP A 173 4.51 14.03 -0.88
CA ASP A 173 3.86 14.51 -2.09
C ASP A 173 3.78 13.36 -3.10
N LEU A 174 2.55 12.95 -3.40
CA LEU A 174 2.28 11.91 -4.39
C LEU A 174 1.99 12.48 -5.77
N SER A 175 1.96 13.81 -5.94
CA SER A 175 1.63 14.46 -7.21
C SER A 175 2.52 13.94 -8.35
N GLY A 176 1.91 13.67 -9.51
CA GLY A 176 2.61 13.13 -10.67
C GLY A 176 3.08 11.66 -10.55
N THR A 177 2.89 11.00 -9.40
CA THR A 177 3.22 9.58 -9.23
C THR A 177 2.03 8.67 -9.55
N HIS A 178 2.30 7.43 -9.98
CA HIS A 178 1.25 6.41 -10.13
C HIS A 178 0.47 6.17 -8.83
N ALA A 179 1.11 6.28 -7.67
CA ALA A 179 0.47 6.07 -6.37
C ALA A 179 -0.65 7.07 -6.07
N SER A 180 -0.59 8.30 -6.62
CA SER A 180 -1.68 9.28 -6.46
C SER A 180 -3.00 8.81 -7.08
N LEU A 181 -2.94 7.95 -8.10
CA LEU A 181 -4.12 7.41 -8.78
C LEU A 181 -4.88 6.43 -7.88
N ASP A 182 -4.18 5.74 -6.98
CA ASP A 182 -4.77 4.74 -6.09
C ASP A 182 -5.31 5.36 -4.79
N VAL A 183 -4.65 6.38 -4.23
CA VAL A 183 -5.06 7.00 -2.97
C VAL A 183 -6.45 7.65 -3.10
N ILE A 184 -7.32 7.40 -2.12
CA ILE A 184 -8.70 7.92 -2.09
C ILE A 184 -8.81 8.92 -0.93
N ALA A 185 -9.04 10.19 -1.23
CA ALA A 185 -9.22 11.17 -0.16
C ALA A 185 -10.52 10.89 0.63
N PRO A 186 -10.51 11.03 1.97
CA PRO A 186 -11.66 10.65 2.81
C PRO A 186 -12.96 11.35 2.47
N ASN A 187 -12.92 12.57 1.92
CA ASN A 187 -14.08 13.36 1.53
C ASN A 187 -14.73 12.88 0.23
N ILE A 188 -13.98 12.24 -0.67
CA ILE A 188 -14.50 11.73 -1.96
C ILE A 188 -14.72 10.21 -1.97
N ALA A 189 -14.46 9.54 -0.84
CA ALA A 189 -14.64 8.10 -0.70
C ALA A 189 -16.12 7.71 -0.70
N GLN A 190 -16.47 6.72 -1.54
CA GLN A 190 -17.80 6.16 -1.65
C GLN A 190 -17.77 4.64 -1.51
N LEU A 191 -18.74 4.09 -0.78
CA LEU A 191 -18.95 2.64 -0.65
C LEU A 191 -20.18 2.21 -1.44
N TRP A 192 -20.07 1.05 -2.10
CA TRP A 192 -21.16 0.47 -2.87
C TRP A 192 -21.47 -0.94 -2.39
N PHE A 193 -22.76 -1.22 -2.21
CA PHE A 193 -23.29 -2.53 -1.89
C PHE A 193 -24.31 -2.94 -2.95
N SER A 194 -24.06 -4.05 -3.65
CA SER A 194 -25.01 -4.59 -4.64
C SER A 194 -25.51 -3.56 -5.68
N GLY A 195 -24.61 -2.68 -6.15
CA GLY A 195 -24.93 -1.63 -7.12
C GLY A 195 -25.63 -0.40 -6.53
N ARG A 196 -25.85 -0.33 -5.22
CA ARG A 196 -26.37 0.84 -4.51
C ARG A 196 -25.26 1.54 -3.73
N GLU A 197 -25.17 2.86 -3.88
CA GLU A 197 -24.28 3.69 -3.08
C GLU A 197 -24.76 3.79 -1.63
N LEU A 198 -23.84 3.66 -0.69
CA LEU A 198 -24.06 3.91 0.73
C LEU A 198 -23.89 5.41 0.99
N VAL A 199 -25.00 6.15 0.95
CA VAL A 199 -24.99 7.60 1.13
C VAL A 199 -24.59 7.97 2.56
N ARG A 200 -23.60 8.87 2.68
CA ARG A 200 -22.98 9.31 3.93
C ARG A 200 -23.76 10.44 4.61
N GLU A 201 -25.03 10.19 4.91
CA GLU A 201 -25.88 11.12 5.66
C GLU A 201 -25.78 10.85 7.18
N PRO A 202 -25.91 11.88 8.06
CA PRO A 202 -25.75 11.72 9.51
C PRO A 202 -26.67 10.67 10.15
N ASN A 203 -27.86 10.46 9.58
CA ASN A 203 -28.87 9.54 10.13
C ASN A 203 -28.80 8.13 9.52
N LYS A 204 -27.93 7.90 8.53
CA LYS A 204 -27.84 6.61 7.82
C LYS A 204 -26.86 5.68 8.53
N LYS A 205 -27.33 4.47 8.78
CA LYS A 205 -26.56 3.39 9.42
C LYS A 205 -26.35 2.24 8.46
N MET A 206 -25.37 1.39 8.75
CA MET A 206 -25.08 0.20 7.93
C MET A 206 -26.32 -0.71 7.76
N LYS A 207 -27.18 -0.81 8.78
CA LYS A 207 -28.44 -1.59 8.73
C LYS A 207 -29.43 -1.14 7.65
N ASP A 208 -29.41 0.13 7.27
CA ASP A 208 -30.34 0.68 6.26
C ASP A 208 -30.03 0.13 4.85
N TYR A 209 -28.82 -0.41 4.66
CA TYR A 209 -28.34 -0.98 3.41
C TYR A 209 -28.13 -2.50 3.50
N LEU A 210 -27.59 -2.99 4.62
CA LEU A 210 -27.20 -4.39 4.80
C LEU A 210 -28.30 -5.26 5.44
N GLY A 211 -29.38 -4.66 5.93
CA GLY A 211 -30.47 -5.34 6.62
C GLY A 211 -30.24 -5.49 8.12
N ARG A 212 -30.84 -6.51 8.74
CA ARG A 212 -30.89 -6.67 10.22
C ARG A 212 -29.99 -7.76 10.78
N ASN A 213 -29.38 -8.59 9.92
CA ASN A 213 -28.60 -9.74 10.36
C ASN A 213 -27.13 -9.39 10.56
N GLU A 214 -26.70 -9.33 11.83
CA GLU A 214 -25.33 -9.05 12.22
C GLU A 214 -24.34 -10.21 11.99
N LYS A 215 -24.79 -11.42 11.65
CA LYS A 215 -23.93 -12.57 11.35
C LYS A 215 -23.87 -12.81 9.84
N THR A 216 -23.61 -11.75 9.08
CA THR A 216 -23.53 -11.80 7.61
C THR A 216 -22.15 -11.40 7.13
N LYS A 217 -21.78 -11.94 5.96
CA LYS A 217 -20.62 -11.49 5.19
C LYS A 217 -21.12 -10.76 3.95
N VAL A 218 -20.67 -9.54 3.73
CA VAL A 218 -21.08 -8.70 2.60
C VAL A 218 -19.85 -8.24 1.82
N VAL A 219 -20.02 -7.90 0.55
CA VAL A 219 -18.96 -7.32 -0.28
C VAL A 219 -19.27 -5.84 -0.49
N LEU A 220 -18.34 -4.97 -0.14
CA LEU A 220 -18.42 -3.55 -0.41
C LEU A 220 -17.30 -3.13 -1.36
N LYS A 221 -17.65 -2.35 -2.39
CA LYS A 221 -16.67 -1.76 -3.30
C LYS A 221 -16.38 -0.31 -2.91
N LEU A 222 -15.12 0.01 -2.67
CA LEU A 222 -14.62 1.35 -2.40
C LEU A 222 -14.26 2.03 -3.72
N THR A 223 -14.77 3.25 -3.92
CA THR A 223 -14.59 4.04 -5.14
C THR A 223 -14.39 5.53 -4.83
N LYS A 224 -14.02 6.31 -5.85
CA LYS A 224 -13.93 7.78 -5.78
C LYS A 224 -15.23 8.40 -6.32
N THR A 225 -15.60 9.54 -5.75
CA THR A 225 -16.71 10.36 -6.27
C THR A 225 -16.44 10.72 -7.73
N GLY A 226 -17.47 10.57 -8.58
CA GLY A 226 -17.36 10.81 -10.02
C GLY A 226 -16.94 9.59 -10.86
N SER A 227 -16.52 8.48 -10.23
CA SER A 227 -16.24 7.22 -10.96
C SER A 227 -17.49 6.45 -11.39
N GLY A 228 -18.67 6.87 -10.92
CA GLY A 228 -19.94 6.18 -11.15
C GLY A 228 -20.05 4.84 -10.41
N PRO A 229 -21.13 4.07 -10.65
CA PRO A 229 -21.31 2.76 -10.05
C PRO A 229 -20.17 1.82 -10.46
N PRO A 230 -19.58 1.05 -9.52
CA PRO A 230 -18.54 0.11 -9.86
C PRO A 230 -19.07 -0.98 -10.78
N ALA A 231 -18.21 -1.46 -11.67
CA ALA A 231 -18.54 -2.57 -12.57
C ALA A 231 -19.04 -3.79 -11.77
N ARG A 232 -20.06 -4.46 -12.33
CA ARG A 232 -20.54 -5.74 -11.79
C ARG A 232 -19.43 -6.78 -11.94
N GLU A 233 -19.28 -7.61 -10.91
CA GLU A 233 -18.31 -8.69 -10.99
C GLU A 233 -18.71 -9.68 -12.10
N PRO A 234 -17.74 -10.13 -12.91
CA PRO A 234 -18.01 -11.18 -13.87
C PRO A 234 -18.49 -12.44 -13.13
N PRO A 235 -19.44 -13.19 -13.70
CA PRO A 235 -20.02 -14.37 -13.05
C PRO A 235 -19.02 -15.51 -12.86
N LEU A 236 -17.87 -15.47 -13.55
CA LEU A 236 -16.80 -16.46 -13.52
C LEU A 236 -15.51 -15.81 -13.01
N SER A 237 -14.77 -16.55 -12.18
CA SER A 237 -13.42 -16.14 -11.80
C SER A 237 -12.48 -16.19 -13.00
N GLU A 238 -11.36 -15.48 -12.95
CA GLU A 238 -10.35 -15.56 -14.01
C GLU A 238 -9.77 -16.97 -14.16
N GLN A 239 -9.64 -17.72 -13.07
CA GLN A 239 -9.16 -19.10 -13.11
C GLN A 239 -10.17 -20.00 -13.80
N ASP A 240 -11.45 -19.89 -13.46
CA ASP A 240 -12.51 -20.67 -14.12
C ASP A 240 -12.61 -20.31 -15.60
N ARG A 241 -12.47 -19.02 -15.95
CA ARG A 241 -12.44 -18.57 -17.34
C ARG A 241 -11.26 -19.18 -18.10
N LYS A 242 -10.06 -19.25 -17.49
CA LYS A 242 -8.89 -19.90 -18.09
C LYS A 242 -9.10 -21.40 -18.28
N LEU A 243 -9.68 -22.09 -17.30
CA LEU A 243 -10.00 -23.52 -17.39
C LEU A 243 -11.02 -23.79 -18.51
N LEU A 244 -12.10 -23.01 -18.56
CA LEU A 244 -13.10 -23.10 -19.63
C LEU A 244 -12.51 -22.83 -21.02
N MET A 245 -11.64 -21.82 -21.15
CA MET A 245 -10.94 -21.55 -22.41
C MET A 245 -10.01 -22.70 -22.81
N ALA A 246 -9.29 -23.30 -21.86
CA ALA A 246 -8.42 -24.44 -22.11
C ALA A 246 -9.21 -25.69 -22.52
N GLU A 247 -10.33 -25.99 -21.86
CA GLU A 247 -11.23 -27.09 -22.23
C GLU A 247 -11.87 -26.86 -23.61
N ALA A 248 -12.31 -25.64 -23.90
CA ALA A 248 -12.88 -25.29 -25.20
C ALA A 248 -11.85 -25.47 -26.33
N TYR A 249 -10.60 -25.04 -26.11
CA TYR A 249 -9.51 -25.25 -27.06
C TYR A 249 -9.24 -26.74 -27.29
N LYS A 250 -9.17 -27.54 -26.23
CA LYS A 250 -8.96 -28.99 -26.32
C LYS A 250 -10.07 -29.67 -27.14
N LYS A 251 -11.34 -29.31 -26.89
CA LYS A 251 -12.48 -29.82 -27.68
C LYS A 251 -12.42 -29.41 -29.15
N GLN A 252 -11.98 -28.19 -29.45
CA GLN A 252 -11.82 -27.74 -30.84
C GLN A 252 -10.75 -28.53 -31.57
N GLU A 253 -9.64 -28.85 -30.92
CA GLU A 253 -8.58 -29.68 -31.50
C GLU A 253 -9.07 -31.13 -31.72
N GLU A 254 -9.80 -31.72 -30.78
CA GLU A 254 -10.41 -33.05 -30.92
C GLU A 254 -11.40 -33.11 -32.11
N LEU A 255 -12.17 -32.05 -32.33
CA LEU A 255 -13.13 -31.93 -33.43
C LEU A 255 -12.48 -31.73 -34.81
N LYS A 256 -11.24 -31.21 -34.90
CA LYS A 256 -10.51 -31.07 -36.17
C LYS A 256 -9.88 -32.38 -36.65
N VAL A 257 -9.70 -33.33 -35.74
CA VAL A 257 -9.06 -34.64 -36.00
C VAL A 257 -10.12 -35.72 -36.28
N SER A 258 -11.40 -35.44 -36.02
CA SER A 258 -12.56 -36.26 -36.47
C SER A 258 -13.06 -35.81 -37.84
#